data_AF-A0A661HZ99-F1
#
_entry.id   AF-A0A661HZ99-F1
#
_cell.length_a   1.000
_cell.length_b   1.000
_cell.length_c   1.000
_cell.angle_alpha   90.00
_cell.angle_beta   90.00
_cell.angle_gamma   90.00
#
_symmetry.space_group_name_H-M   'P 1'
#
loop_
_entity.id
_entity.type
_entity.pdbx_description
1 polymer ?
#
loop_
_entity_poly.entity_id
_entity_poly.type
_entity_poly.pdbx_seq_one_letter_code
_entity_poly.pdbx_strand_id
1 'polypeptide(L)'
;AIMTADVLQQLAYCNTDIGDNALDALWNELFADTECGFQQELGEYFQENGILLPPNLIVAGTVNMDETTHGFSRKVIDRALTIDFQEFFPNDYNTFFGGQSLPKLFTFPTLSAAGKENLPAIDADGNGSKSVEFLKKINAILQNTPFELAYRALNELLLSVSCFAPENDEELRAVWDDFLMQKVLPRMEGDGQKLKFVPDVEIEALESEYLSSNEKLYGKGSVLHQLFAVLETDLLKDVWGDNNDDKKRPDLLRDTDALIGCRSKKKLLWMMKRLKANHFTDFWV
;
A
#
# COMPACT_ATOMS: atom_id res chain seq x y z
N ALA A 1 -4.20 -5.93 -17.33
CA ALA A 1 -4.40 -6.01 -18.79
C ALA A 1 -5.80 -5.50 -19.10
N ILE A 2 -5.96 -4.80 -20.22
CA ILE A 2 -7.27 -4.47 -20.81
C ILE A 2 -7.93 -5.76 -21.31
N MET A 3 -7.15 -6.64 -21.96
CA MET A 3 -7.56 -7.99 -22.35
C MET A 3 -6.42 -8.97 -22.08
N THR A 4 -6.72 -10.17 -21.54
CA THR A 4 -5.69 -11.20 -21.30
C THR A 4 -5.41 -11.99 -22.57
N ALA A 5 -4.22 -12.61 -22.64
CA ALA A 5 -3.88 -13.54 -23.72
C ALA A 5 -4.90 -14.66 -23.86
N ASP A 6 -5.38 -15.22 -22.74
CA ASP A 6 -6.42 -16.26 -22.74
C ASP A 6 -7.72 -15.83 -23.43
N VAL A 7 -8.17 -14.60 -23.20
CA VAL A 7 -9.38 -14.06 -23.84
C VAL A 7 -9.16 -13.91 -25.34
N LEU A 8 -7.98 -13.43 -25.75
CA LEU A 8 -7.64 -13.28 -27.17
C LEU A 8 -7.53 -14.64 -27.87
N GLN A 9 -6.96 -15.65 -27.20
CA GLN A 9 -6.93 -17.02 -27.70
C GLN A 9 -8.34 -17.60 -27.87
N GLN A 10 -9.25 -17.36 -26.92
CA GLN A 10 -10.64 -17.80 -27.06
C GLN A 10 -11.32 -17.14 -28.27
N LEU A 11 -11.10 -15.85 -28.48
CA LEU A 11 -11.62 -15.14 -29.66
C LEU A 11 -11.08 -15.71 -30.98
N ALA A 12 -9.85 -16.24 -31.00
CA ALA A 12 -9.26 -16.88 -32.17
C ALA A 12 -10.08 -18.11 -32.65
N TYR A 13 -10.80 -18.77 -31.73
CA TYR A 13 -11.61 -19.96 -32.01
C TYR A 13 -13.12 -19.67 -32.05
N CYS A 14 -13.53 -18.40 -31.95
CA CYS A 14 -14.91 -17.97 -32.04
C CYS A 14 -15.19 -17.24 -33.35
N ASN A 15 -16.44 -17.28 -33.78
CA ASN A 15 -16.93 -16.46 -34.89
C ASN A 15 -17.90 -15.41 -34.37
N THR A 16 -17.96 -14.29 -35.08
CA THR A 16 -18.99 -13.25 -34.92
C THR A 16 -20.36 -13.76 -35.42
N ASP A 17 -21.42 -13.02 -35.12
CA ASP A 17 -22.78 -13.34 -35.59
C ASP A 17 -22.92 -13.33 -37.13
N ILE A 18 -21.99 -12.67 -37.82
CA ILE A 18 -21.92 -12.61 -39.29
C ILE A 18 -21.01 -13.70 -39.90
N GLY A 19 -20.40 -14.54 -39.07
CA GLY A 19 -19.60 -15.70 -39.49
C GLY A 19 -18.09 -15.45 -39.63
N ASP A 20 -17.64 -14.21 -39.47
CA ASP A 20 -16.21 -13.87 -39.51
C ASP A 20 -15.50 -14.30 -38.22
N ASN A 21 -14.19 -14.58 -38.29
CA ASN A 21 -13.38 -14.87 -37.11
C ASN A 21 -13.43 -13.67 -36.14
N ALA A 22 -13.73 -13.93 -34.87
CA ALA A 22 -13.93 -12.86 -33.88
C ALA A 22 -12.66 -12.08 -33.55
N LEU A 23 -11.49 -12.72 -33.63
CA LEU A 23 -10.21 -12.06 -33.39
C LEU A 23 -9.80 -11.17 -34.56
N ASP A 24 -10.00 -11.65 -35.79
CA ASP A 24 -9.73 -10.85 -37.00
C ASP A 24 -10.66 -9.63 -37.06
N ALA A 25 -11.93 -9.79 -36.70
CA ALA A 25 -12.88 -8.69 -36.60
C ALA A 25 -12.42 -7.65 -35.57
N LEU A 26 -11.98 -8.10 -34.39
CA LEU A 26 -11.44 -7.21 -33.35
C LEU A 26 -10.22 -6.43 -33.86
N TRP A 27 -9.25 -7.10 -34.50
CA TRP A 27 -8.05 -6.43 -35.04
C TRP A 27 -8.37 -5.43 -36.14
N ASN A 28 -9.29 -5.77 -37.03
CA ASN A 28 -9.74 -4.85 -38.08
C ASN A 28 -10.38 -3.59 -37.48
N GLU A 29 -11.18 -3.73 -36.41
CA GLU A 29 -11.78 -2.59 -35.72
C GLU A 29 -10.73 -1.76 -34.97
N LEU A 30 -9.84 -2.42 -34.20
CA LEU A 30 -8.82 -1.76 -33.40
C LEU A 30 -7.82 -0.98 -34.24
N PHE A 31 -7.49 -1.48 -35.43
CA PHE A 31 -6.51 -0.88 -36.35
C PHE A 31 -7.13 -0.12 -37.52
N ALA A 32 -8.46 0.00 -37.59
CA ALA A 32 -9.17 0.62 -38.72
C ALA A 32 -8.61 2.00 -39.12
N ASP A 33 -8.29 2.82 -38.12
CA ASP A 33 -7.80 4.19 -38.30
C ASP A 33 -6.27 4.32 -38.12
N THR A 34 -5.54 3.20 -38.06
CA THR A 34 -4.11 3.21 -37.71
C THR A 34 -3.25 2.74 -38.88
N GLU A 35 -2.64 3.65 -39.62
CA GLU A 35 -1.59 3.28 -40.60
C GLU A 35 -0.27 3.02 -39.85
N CYS A 36 -0.06 1.78 -39.39
CA CYS A 36 1.21 1.37 -38.77
C CYS A 36 1.84 0.19 -39.53
N GLY A 37 3.15 0.28 -39.79
CA GLY A 37 3.88 -0.76 -40.55
C GLY A 37 4.13 -2.05 -39.78
N PHE A 38 3.70 -2.12 -38.52
CA PHE A 38 3.96 -3.23 -37.59
C PHE A 38 2.65 -3.82 -37.02
N GLN A 39 1.51 -3.64 -37.68
CA GLN A 39 0.20 -4.14 -37.22
C GLN A 39 0.22 -5.65 -36.95
N GLN A 40 0.84 -6.42 -37.85
CA GLN A 40 0.94 -7.87 -37.69
C GLN A 40 1.77 -8.25 -36.46
N GLU A 41 2.95 -7.63 -36.29
CA GLU A 41 3.84 -7.84 -35.15
C GLU A 41 3.15 -7.45 -33.83
N LEU A 42 2.36 -6.38 -33.84
CA LEU A 42 1.58 -5.93 -32.69
C LEU A 42 0.44 -6.89 -32.35
N GLY A 43 -0.26 -7.42 -33.36
CA GLY A 43 -1.30 -8.44 -33.20
C GLY A 43 -0.74 -9.73 -32.61
N GLU A 44 0.39 -10.21 -33.13
CA GLU A 44 1.11 -11.37 -32.59
C GLU A 44 1.55 -11.13 -31.14
N TYR A 45 2.12 -9.96 -30.85
CA TYR A 45 2.49 -9.56 -29.48
C TYR A 45 1.29 -9.57 -28.52
N PHE A 46 0.15 -9.00 -28.94
CA PHE A 46 -1.05 -8.98 -28.11
C PHE A 46 -1.64 -10.38 -27.92
N GLN A 47 -1.62 -11.25 -28.92
CA GLN A 47 -2.08 -12.63 -28.75
C GLN A 47 -1.23 -13.40 -27.73
N GLU A 48 0.09 -13.18 -27.72
CA GLU A 48 0.99 -13.84 -26.78
C GLU A 48 0.89 -13.25 -25.36
N ASN A 49 0.81 -11.92 -25.25
CA ASN A 49 0.99 -11.21 -23.97
C ASN A 49 -0.30 -10.59 -23.40
N GLY A 50 -1.37 -10.54 -24.19
CA GLY A 50 -2.55 -9.74 -23.91
C GLY A 50 -2.37 -8.26 -24.28
N ILE A 51 -3.47 -7.50 -24.22
CA ILE A 51 -3.44 -6.04 -24.32
C ILE A 51 -3.22 -5.47 -22.93
N LEU A 52 -2.00 -5.01 -22.64
CA LEU A 52 -1.64 -4.42 -21.35
C LEU A 52 -2.01 -2.94 -21.28
N LEU A 53 -2.14 -2.41 -20.06
CA LEU A 53 -2.16 -0.95 -19.89
C LEU A 53 -0.74 -0.44 -20.18
N PRO A 54 -0.59 0.68 -20.91
CA PRO A 54 0.73 1.17 -21.23
C PRO A 54 1.44 1.67 -19.96
N PRO A 55 2.76 1.46 -19.82
CA PRO A 55 3.47 1.72 -18.56
C PRO A 55 3.50 3.20 -18.17
N ASN A 56 3.30 4.11 -19.11
CA ASN A 56 3.21 5.55 -18.87
C ASN A 56 1.80 6.04 -18.48
N LEU A 57 0.80 5.16 -18.37
CA LEU A 57 -0.51 5.53 -17.85
C LEU A 57 -0.51 5.46 -16.33
N ILE A 58 -0.64 6.62 -15.70
CA ILE A 58 -0.82 6.76 -14.25
C ILE A 58 -2.23 7.25 -13.99
N VAL A 59 -2.97 6.54 -13.14
CA VAL A 59 -4.30 6.95 -12.68
C VAL A 59 -4.15 7.46 -11.25
N ALA A 60 -4.38 8.75 -11.07
CA ALA A 60 -4.43 9.40 -9.76
C ALA A 60 -5.82 9.99 -9.54
N GLY A 61 -6.37 9.80 -8.35
CA GLY A 61 -7.67 10.33 -7.96
C GLY A 61 -7.62 10.82 -6.51
N THR A 62 -8.39 11.85 -6.22
CA THR A 62 -8.59 12.37 -4.86
C THR A 62 -10.03 12.10 -4.43
N VAL A 63 -10.22 11.76 -3.16
CA VAL A 63 -11.55 11.60 -2.58
C VAL A 63 -11.63 12.40 -1.29
N ASN A 64 -12.81 12.95 -1.02
CA ASN A 64 -13.10 13.55 0.28
C ASN A 64 -13.88 12.52 1.13
N MET A 65 -13.28 12.02 2.21
CA MET A 65 -13.79 10.86 2.94
C MET A 65 -14.94 11.20 3.91
N ASP A 66 -15.03 12.46 4.37
CA ASP A 66 -16.11 12.99 5.22
C ASP A 66 -17.47 13.04 4.52
N GLU A 67 -17.49 13.26 3.20
CA GLU A 67 -18.69 13.36 2.38
C GLU A 67 -19.15 12.00 1.81
N THR A 68 -18.30 10.98 1.86
CA THR A 68 -18.61 9.65 1.29
C THR A 68 -19.45 8.80 2.24
N THR A 69 -20.59 8.30 1.74
CA THR A 69 -21.47 7.39 2.51
C THR A 69 -20.99 5.93 2.50
N HIS A 70 -20.11 5.57 1.56
CA HIS A 70 -19.50 4.24 1.46
C HIS A 70 -17.99 4.39 1.32
N GLY A 71 -17.24 3.68 2.18
CA GLY A 71 -15.80 3.56 2.07
C GLY A 71 -15.37 2.84 0.78
N PHE A 72 -14.10 2.94 0.44
CA PHE A 72 -13.56 2.23 -0.71
C PHE A 72 -13.65 0.72 -0.54
N SER A 73 -13.94 0.03 -1.65
CA SER A 73 -13.83 -1.41 -1.68
C SER A 73 -12.39 -1.84 -1.40
N ARG A 74 -12.23 -2.89 -0.57
CA ARG A 74 -10.92 -3.53 -0.34
C ARG A 74 -10.22 -3.95 -1.62
N LYS A 75 -10.96 -4.29 -2.68
CA LYS A 75 -10.39 -4.66 -4.00
C LYS A 75 -9.73 -3.47 -4.73
N VAL A 76 -10.20 -2.26 -4.43
CA VAL A 76 -9.65 -1.00 -4.96
C VAL A 76 -8.42 -0.62 -4.15
N ILE A 77 -8.52 -0.58 -2.82
CA ILE A 77 -7.38 -0.29 -1.93
C ILE A 77 -6.24 -1.29 -2.14
N ASP A 78 -6.55 -2.56 -2.41
CA ASP A 78 -5.54 -3.58 -2.73
C ASP A 78 -4.75 -3.28 -4.02
N ARG A 79 -5.29 -2.48 -4.94
CA ARG A 79 -4.63 -2.09 -6.21
C ARG A 79 -4.10 -0.67 -6.21
N ALA A 80 -4.52 0.16 -5.28
CA ALA A 80 -4.07 1.55 -5.17
C ALA A 80 -2.94 1.66 -4.14
N LEU A 81 -2.06 2.64 -4.35
CA LEU A 81 -1.31 3.27 -3.27
C LEU A 81 -2.16 4.43 -2.77
N THR A 82 -2.32 4.56 -1.46
CA THR A 82 -3.17 5.61 -0.89
C THR A 82 -2.34 6.57 -0.05
N ILE A 83 -2.71 7.85 -0.07
CA ILE A 83 -2.02 8.90 0.68
C ILE A 83 -3.09 9.69 1.44
N ASP A 84 -3.00 9.69 2.77
CA ASP A 84 -3.82 10.53 3.62
C ASP A 84 -3.22 11.94 3.68
N PHE A 85 -3.82 12.88 2.96
CA PHE A 85 -3.30 14.24 2.83
C PHE A 85 -3.13 14.93 4.19
N GLN A 86 -4.01 14.69 5.17
CA GLN A 86 -3.92 15.37 6.47
C GLN A 86 -2.70 14.91 7.28
N GLU A 87 -2.29 13.65 7.11
CA GLU A 87 -1.15 13.06 7.82
C GLU A 87 0.18 13.27 7.08
N PHE A 88 0.17 13.23 5.74
CA PHE A 88 1.39 13.40 4.94
C PHE A 88 1.69 14.88 4.62
N PHE A 89 0.66 15.71 4.44
CA PHE A 89 0.76 17.12 4.03
C PHE A 89 -0.12 18.01 4.91
N PRO A 90 0.23 18.17 6.20
CA PRO A 90 -0.55 19.00 7.11
C PRO A 90 -0.60 20.46 6.63
N ASN A 91 -1.75 21.11 6.84
CA ASN A 91 -1.95 22.51 6.47
C ASN A 91 -0.98 23.43 7.21
N ASP A 92 -0.21 24.22 6.47
CA ASP A 92 0.58 25.33 7.02
C ASP A 92 0.10 26.67 6.42
N TYR A 93 -0.79 27.34 7.16
CA TYR A 93 -1.38 28.61 6.75
C TYR A 93 -0.33 29.72 6.52
N ASN A 94 0.86 29.61 7.11
CA ASN A 94 1.91 30.62 6.94
C ASN A 94 2.50 30.62 5.52
N THR A 95 2.37 29.50 4.81
CA THR A 95 2.88 29.34 3.42
C THR A 95 1.86 29.73 2.35
N PHE A 96 0.64 30.12 2.74
CA PHE A 96 -0.45 30.42 1.80
C PHE A 96 -0.08 31.46 0.74
N PHE A 97 0.67 32.49 1.13
CA PHE A 97 1.16 33.53 0.21
C PHE A 97 2.61 33.29 -0.28
N GLY A 98 3.26 32.21 0.16
CA GLY A 98 4.68 31.91 -0.08
C GLY A 98 5.01 31.37 -1.47
N GLY A 99 4.05 31.32 -2.38
CA GLY A 99 4.17 30.61 -3.65
C GLY A 99 4.00 29.10 -3.48
N GLN A 100 3.62 28.40 -4.56
CA GLN A 100 3.50 26.95 -4.55
C GLN A 100 4.85 26.31 -4.90
N SER A 101 5.20 25.22 -4.23
CA SER A 101 6.33 24.39 -4.63
C SER A 101 6.12 23.89 -6.06
N LEU A 102 7.18 23.89 -6.87
CA LEU A 102 7.12 23.31 -8.21
C LEU A 102 6.79 21.80 -8.11
N PRO A 103 5.77 21.31 -8.84
CA PRO A 103 5.42 19.90 -8.78
C PRO A 103 6.55 19.05 -9.37
N LYS A 104 6.89 17.96 -8.70
CA LYS A 104 7.73 16.91 -9.28
C LYS A 104 6.89 16.12 -10.27
N LEU A 105 7.27 16.16 -11.54
CA LEU A 105 6.57 15.42 -12.60
C LEU A 105 6.79 13.92 -12.41
N PHE A 106 5.73 13.13 -12.53
CA PHE A 106 5.86 11.68 -12.53
C PHE A 106 6.61 11.21 -13.77
N THR A 107 7.51 10.25 -13.55
CA THR A 107 8.05 9.41 -14.62
C THR A 107 7.21 8.15 -14.74
N PHE A 108 7.49 7.33 -15.76
CA PHE A 108 6.87 6.01 -15.85
C PHE A 108 7.60 5.01 -14.92
N PRO A 109 6.90 4.00 -14.36
CA PRO A 109 7.53 2.96 -13.56
C PRO A 109 8.50 2.14 -14.42
N THR A 110 9.71 1.91 -13.91
CA THR A 110 10.72 1.06 -14.55
C THR A 110 10.74 -0.36 -13.96
N LEU A 111 10.13 -0.54 -12.79
CA LEU A 111 10.06 -1.80 -12.06
C LEU A 111 8.61 -2.11 -11.69
N SER A 112 8.15 -3.30 -12.08
CA SER A 112 6.81 -3.81 -11.74
C SER A 112 6.85 -4.96 -10.74
N ALA A 113 8.03 -5.59 -10.59
CA ALA A 113 8.29 -6.64 -9.63
C ALA A 113 9.65 -6.42 -8.98
N ALA A 114 9.75 -6.65 -7.68
CA ALA A 114 11.00 -6.54 -6.96
C ALA A 114 11.80 -7.84 -7.06
N GLY A 115 13.00 -7.77 -7.65
CA GLY A 115 14.02 -8.81 -7.55
C GLY A 115 14.90 -8.59 -6.31
N LYS A 116 15.54 -9.66 -5.81
CA LYS A 116 16.49 -9.54 -4.69
C LYS A 116 17.69 -8.66 -5.06
N GLU A 117 18.07 -8.68 -6.33
CA GLU A 117 19.11 -7.88 -6.95
C GLU A 117 18.82 -6.38 -6.95
N ASN A 118 17.55 -5.98 -6.80
CA ASN A 118 17.14 -4.57 -6.73
C ASN A 118 17.11 -4.04 -5.30
N LEU A 119 17.24 -4.90 -4.28
CA LEU A 119 17.16 -4.48 -2.89
C LEU A 119 18.48 -3.89 -2.42
N PRO A 120 18.44 -2.82 -1.59
CA PRO A 120 19.64 -2.27 -0.98
C PRO A 120 20.25 -3.27 0.00
N ALA A 121 21.57 -3.17 0.19
CA ALA A 121 22.32 -4.09 1.05
C ALA A 121 21.81 -4.11 2.50
N ILE A 122 21.26 -2.99 3.01
CA ILE A 122 20.71 -2.91 4.36
C ILE A 122 19.48 -3.81 4.57
N ASP A 123 18.71 -4.06 3.51
CA ASP A 123 17.51 -4.91 3.57
C ASP A 123 17.84 -6.36 3.21
N ALA A 124 18.73 -6.57 2.23
CA ALA A 124 19.15 -7.88 1.76
C ALA A 124 20.37 -8.46 2.50
N ASP A 125 20.68 -7.97 3.71
CA ASP A 125 21.83 -8.44 4.48
C ASP A 125 21.62 -9.87 5.03
N GLY A 126 22.61 -10.75 4.82
CA GLY A 126 22.59 -12.12 5.35
C GLY A 126 21.70 -13.10 4.57
N ASN A 127 20.92 -13.92 5.30
CA ASN A 127 20.16 -15.06 4.75
C ASN A 127 18.74 -14.70 4.23
N GLY A 128 18.31 -13.44 4.29
CA GLY A 128 16.95 -13.05 3.90
C GLY A 128 16.71 -11.53 3.98
N SER A 129 15.59 -11.06 3.41
CA SER A 129 15.24 -9.64 3.44
C SER A 129 14.60 -9.27 4.78
N LYS A 130 15.09 -8.21 5.45
CA LYS A 130 14.48 -7.67 6.68
C LYS A 130 13.02 -7.28 6.45
N SER A 131 12.71 -6.70 5.30
CA SER A 131 11.34 -6.32 4.90
C SER A 131 10.41 -7.52 4.73
N VAL A 132 10.92 -8.67 4.26
CA VAL A 132 10.15 -9.92 4.22
C VAL A 132 9.80 -10.37 5.65
N GLU A 133 10.75 -10.34 6.58
CA GLU A 133 10.51 -10.70 7.99
C GLU A 133 9.58 -9.71 8.69
N PHE A 134 9.71 -8.41 8.42
CA PHE A 134 8.77 -7.38 8.86
C PHE A 134 7.34 -7.73 8.43
N LEU A 135 7.12 -8.02 7.15
CA LEU A 135 5.78 -8.31 6.64
C LEU A 135 5.25 -9.64 7.19
N LYS A 136 6.09 -10.64 7.38
CA LYS A 136 5.69 -11.91 8.03
C LYS A 136 5.16 -11.66 9.44
N LYS A 137 5.84 -10.86 10.25
CA LYS A 137 5.41 -10.52 11.61
C LYS A 137 4.09 -9.75 11.62
N ILE A 138 3.90 -8.80 10.71
CA ILE A 138 2.62 -8.10 10.53
C ILE A 138 1.53 -9.08 10.11
N ASN A 139 1.79 -9.92 9.11
CA ASN A 139 0.79 -10.83 8.57
C ASN A 139 0.40 -11.92 9.58
N ALA A 140 1.30 -12.34 10.47
CA ALA A 140 0.99 -13.26 11.56
C ALA A 140 -0.11 -12.71 12.50
N ILE A 141 -0.16 -11.38 12.72
CA ILE A 141 -1.22 -10.73 13.50
C ILE A 141 -2.53 -10.65 12.71
N LEU A 142 -2.44 -10.49 11.39
CA LEU A 142 -3.58 -10.33 10.49
C LEU A 142 -4.14 -11.67 9.99
N GLN A 143 -3.46 -12.77 10.24
CA GLN A 143 -3.86 -14.11 9.83
C GLN A 143 -5.22 -14.47 10.44
N ASN A 144 -6.05 -15.19 9.68
CA ASN A 144 -7.43 -15.53 10.08
C ASN A 144 -8.36 -14.31 10.25
N THR A 145 -7.95 -13.14 9.76
CA THR A 145 -8.77 -11.93 9.72
C THR A 145 -9.01 -11.50 8.26
N PRO A 146 -10.03 -10.68 7.97
CA PRO A 146 -10.26 -10.20 6.60
C PRO A 146 -9.16 -9.23 6.10
N PHE A 147 -8.16 -8.92 6.95
CA PHE A 147 -7.07 -7.99 6.66
C PHE A 147 -5.77 -8.69 6.26
N GLU A 148 -5.76 -10.03 6.20
CA GLU A 148 -4.59 -10.81 5.79
C GLU A 148 -4.00 -10.30 4.45
N LEU A 149 -2.67 -10.26 4.41
CA LEU A 149 -1.88 -9.73 3.31
C LEU A 149 -1.40 -10.88 2.41
N ALA A 150 -1.45 -10.66 1.10
CA ALA A 150 -0.96 -11.59 0.10
C ALA A 150 0.35 -11.09 -0.53
N TYR A 151 0.95 -11.90 -1.41
CA TYR A 151 2.19 -11.59 -2.12
C TYR A 151 2.22 -10.23 -2.84
N ARG A 152 1.07 -9.67 -3.21
CA ARG A 152 0.99 -8.32 -3.78
C ARG A 152 1.52 -7.26 -2.82
N ALA A 153 1.09 -7.31 -1.56
CA ALA A 153 1.56 -6.38 -0.54
C ALA A 153 3.07 -6.53 -0.31
N LEU A 154 3.59 -7.76 -0.38
CA LEU A 154 5.03 -8.01 -0.31
C LEU A 154 5.77 -7.37 -1.48
N ASN A 155 5.31 -7.58 -2.71
CA ASN A 155 5.94 -6.97 -3.88
C ASN A 155 5.97 -5.44 -3.78
N GLU A 156 4.88 -4.82 -3.34
CA GLU A 156 4.81 -3.36 -3.18
C GLU A 156 5.71 -2.83 -2.06
N LEU A 157 5.85 -3.56 -0.95
CA LEU A 157 6.81 -3.22 0.10
C LEU A 157 8.24 -3.26 -0.45
N LEU A 158 8.61 -4.33 -1.14
CA LEU A 158 9.96 -4.48 -1.70
C LEU A 158 10.24 -3.46 -2.81
N LEU A 159 9.24 -3.11 -3.62
CA LEU A 159 9.34 -2.01 -4.58
C LEU A 159 9.54 -0.67 -3.87
N SER A 160 8.84 -0.40 -2.76
CA SER A 160 9.04 0.81 -1.96
C SER A 160 10.47 0.90 -1.43
N VAL A 161 10.99 -0.20 -0.88
CA VAL A 161 12.39 -0.28 -0.40
C VAL A 161 13.39 -0.07 -1.54
N SER A 162 13.17 -0.67 -2.71
CA SER A 162 14.00 -0.46 -3.90
C SER A 162 13.99 1.00 -4.37
N CYS A 163 12.81 1.63 -4.39
CA CYS A 163 12.64 3.02 -4.84
C CYS A 163 13.27 4.04 -3.88
N PHE A 164 13.11 3.86 -2.56
CA PHE A 164 13.68 4.76 -1.57
C PHE A 164 15.14 4.46 -1.26
N ALA A 165 15.61 3.23 -1.53
CA ALA A 165 16.98 2.77 -1.35
C ALA A 165 17.61 3.21 0.01
N PRO A 166 16.97 2.85 1.15
CA PRO A 166 17.46 3.25 2.47
C PRO A 166 18.92 2.84 2.70
N GLU A 167 19.68 3.71 3.34
CA GLU A 167 21.10 3.49 3.65
C GLU A 167 21.32 2.95 5.07
N ASN A 168 20.35 3.15 5.96
CA ASN A 168 20.41 2.78 7.38
C ASN A 168 19.07 2.23 7.90
N ASP A 169 19.09 1.64 9.10
CA ASP A 169 17.90 1.03 9.71
C ASP A 169 16.80 2.06 10.05
N GLU A 170 17.14 3.34 10.28
CA GLU A 170 16.15 4.40 10.56
C GLU A 170 15.34 4.74 9.29
N GLU A 171 16.02 4.88 8.15
CA GLU A 171 15.39 5.07 6.85
C GLU A 171 14.59 3.84 6.41
N LEU A 172 15.10 2.63 6.65
CA LEU A 172 14.37 1.40 6.34
C LEU A 172 13.05 1.33 7.12
N ARG A 173 13.08 1.70 8.41
CA ARG A 173 11.87 1.78 9.24
C ARG A 173 10.95 2.92 8.83
N ALA A 174 11.48 4.02 8.30
CA ALA A 174 10.69 5.07 7.69
C ALA A 174 9.91 4.53 6.46
N VAL A 175 10.54 3.73 5.60
CA VAL A 175 9.84 3.06 4.49
C VAL A 175 8.74 2.14 5.02
N TRP A 176 9.01 1.37 6.08
CA TRP A 176 8.01 0.49 6.69
C TRP A 176 6.82 1.24 7.28
N ASP A 177 7.06 2.35 7.99
CA ASP A 177 6.01 3.21 8.55
C ASP A 177 5.11 3.81 7.45
N ASP A 178 5.71 4.31 6.37
CA ASP A 178 4.95 4.85 5.24
C ASP A 178 4.16 3.74 4.52
N PHE A 179 4.76 2.56 4.33
CA PHE A 179 4.07 1.40 3.74
C PHE A 179 2.83 0.99 4.57
N LEU A 180 2.93 0.96 5.91
CA LEU A 180 1.79 0.68 6.78
C LEU A 180 0.67 1.70 6.57
N MET A 181 1.01 2.99 6.56
CA MET A 181 0.06 4.09 6.35
C MET A 181 -0.56 4.09 4.95
N GLN A 182 0.15 3.66 3.92
CA GLN A 182 -0.31 3.72 2.53
C GLN A 182 -1.04 2.46 2.08
N LYS A 183 -0.72 1.29 2.66
CA LYS A 183 -1.21 -0.01 2.17
C LYS A 183 -1.93 -0.88 3.19
N VAL A 184 -1.48 -0.90 4.45
CA VAL A 184 -2.01 -1.83 5.46
C VAL A 184 -3.17 -1.20 6.23
N LEU A 185 -2.90 -0.10 6.93
CA LEU A 185 -3.88 0.59 7.77
C LEU A 185 -5.12 1.10 7.00
N PRO A 186 -5.01 1.60 5.75
CA PRO A 186 -6.17 1.98 4.94
C PRO A 186 -7.22 0.90 4.71
N ARG A 187 -6.83 -0.38 4.84
CA ARG A 187 -7.74 -1.53 4.70
C ARG A 187 -8.49 -1.85 6.00
N MET A 188 -8.08 -1.27 7.13
CA MET A 188 -8.56 -1.61 8.45
C MET A 188 -9.74 -0.72 8.84
N GLU A 189 -10.91 -1.33 8.87
CA GLU A 189 -12.17 -0.70 9.27
C GLU A 189 -13.02 -1.76 9.97
N GLY A 190 -13.85 -1.37 10.92
CA GLY A 190 -14.82 -2.26 11.53
C GLY A 190 -15.14 -1.98 12.97
N ASP A 191 -16.01 -2.82 13.49
CA ASP A 191 -16.33 -2.92 14.91
C ASP A 191 -15.38 -3.89 15.63
N GLY A 192 -15.65 -4.10 16.92
CA GLY A 192 -14.86 -5.01 17.74
C GLY A 192 -14.93 -6.48 17.30
N GLN A 193 -15.93 -6.89 16.50
CA GLN A 193 -16.00 -8.26 15.96
C GLN A 193 -15.07 -8.41 14.77
N LYS A 194 -15.14 -7.48 13.81
CA LYS A 194 -14.32 -7.52 12.59
C LYS A 194 -12.84 -7.29 12.88
N LEU A 195 -12.52 -6.45 13.87
CA LEU A 195 -11.15 -6.15 14.30
C LEU A 195 -10.64 -7.07 15.41
N LYS A 196 -11.37 -8.13 15.76
CA LYS A 196 -10.94 -9.06 16.79
C LYS A 196 -9.66 -9.77 16.37
N PHE A 197 -8.67 -9.80 17.26
CA PHE A 197 -7.49 -10.62 17.08
C PHE A 197 -7.84 -12.08 17.35
N VAL A 198 -7.47 -12.95 16.40
CA VAL A 198 -7.66 -14.40 16.50
C VAL A 198 -6.27 -15.01 16.43
N PRO A 199 -5.64 -15.32 17.59
CA PRO A 199 -4.32 -15.94 17.58
C PRO A 199 -4.41 -17.31 16.94
N ASP A 200 -3.45 -17.61 16.07
CA ASP A 200 -3.09 -19.01 15.82
C ASP A 200 -2.36 -19.54 17.06
N VAL A 201 -2.35 -20.86 17.28
CA VAL A 201 -2.01 -21.52 18.56
C VAL A 201 -0.62 -21.10 19.13
N GLU A 202 0.24 -20.48 18.33
CA GLU A 202 1.63 -20.13 18.65
C GLU A 202 1.89 -18.63 18.95
N ILE A 203 0.91 -17.72 18.81
CA ILE A 203 1.13 -16.27 19.04
C ILE A 203 0.53 -15.84 20.38
N GLU A 204 1.39 -15.57 21.36
CA GLU A 204 0.99 -14.90 22.59
C GLU A 204 0.54 -13.47 22.28
N ALA A 205 -0.57 -13.05 22.89
CA ALA A 205 -1.04 -11.68 22.76
C ALA A 205 0.00 -10.73 23.39
N LEU A 206 0.57 -9.87 22.57
CA LEU A 206 1.50 -8.84 23.01
C LEU A 206 0.75 -7.73 23.74
N GLU A 207 1.32 -7.26 24.84
CA GLU A 207 0.87 -6.04 25.52
C GLU A 207 1.91 -4.92 25.30
N SER A 208 1.42 -3.75 24.91
CA SER A 208 2.25 -2.53 24.79
C SER A 208 2.73 -2.04 26.16
N GLU A 209 3.94 -1.49 26.26
CA GLU A 209 4.44 -0.82 27.47
C GLU A 209 4.10 0.69 27.46
N TYR A 210 3.99 1.29 26.28
CA TYR A 210 3.71 2.70 26.05
C TYR A 210 2.26 3.11 26.37
N LEU A 211 1.29 2.21 26.12
CA LEU A 211 -0.11 2.52 26.41
C LEU A 211 -0.36 2.61 27.92
N SER A 212 -0.99 3.70 28.36
CA SER A 212 -1.48 3.82 29.74
C SER A 212 -2.45 2.68 30.07
N SER A 213 -2.66 2.36 31.36
CA SER A 213 -3.63 1.30 31.75
C SER A 213 -5.03 1.52 31.16
N ASN A 214 -5.42 2.78 30.99
CA ASN A 214 -6.66 3.14 30.30
C ASN A 214 -6.59 2.83 28.81
N GLU A 215 -5.52 3.20 28.12
CA GLU A 215 -5.36 2.93 26.68
C GLU A 215 -5.15 1.46 26.36
N LYS A 216 -4.56 0.67 27.27
CA LYS A 216 -4.50 -0.79 27.15
C LYS A 216 -5.89 -1.42 27.12
N LEU A 217 -6.86 -0.81 27.79
CA LEU A 217 -8.26 -1.25 27.72
C LEU A 217 -8.88 -0.93 26.35
N TYR A 218 -8.34 0.05 25.61
CA TYR A 218 -8.90 0.50 24.34
C TYR A 218 -8.51 -0.53 23.27
N GLY A 219 -9.48 -1.29 22.78
CA GLY A 219 -9.23 -2.32 21.77
C GLY A 219 -8.39 -3.50 22.28
N LYS A 220 -8.39 -3.80 23.59
CA LYS A 220 -7.73 -5.01 24.12
C LYS A 220 -8.24 -6.25 23.36
N GLY A 221 -7.33 -7.05 22.83
CA GLY A 221 -7.67 -8.22 22.00
C GLY A 221 -8.13 -7.88 20.58
N SER A 222 -7.90 -6.66 20.10
CA SER A 222 -8.06 -6.30 18.68
C SER A 222 -6.73 -6.41 17.93
N VAL A 223 -6.81 -6.59 16.61
CA VAL A 223 -5.64 -6.54 15.71
C VAL A 223 -4.92 -5.19 15.81
N LEU A 224 -5.63 -4.09 16.04
CA LEU A 224 -5.02 -2.76 16.18
C LEU A 224 -4.08 -2.69 17.39
N HIS A 225 -4.49 -3.28 18.51
CA HIS A 225 -3.67 -3.34 19.71
C HIS A 225 -2.44 -4.23 19.52
N GLN A 226 -2.61 -5.39 18.86
CA GLN A 226 -1.49 -6.29 18.57
C GLN A 226 -0.48 -5.67 17.61
N LEU A 227 -0.96 -4.99 16.56
CA LEU A 227 -0.11 -4.21 15.66
C LEU A 227 0.64 -3.12 16.43
N PHE A 228 -0.06 -2.35 17.28
CA PHE A 228 0.59 -1.32 18.09
C PHE A 228 1.72 -1.89 18.94
N ALA A 229 1.47 -3.01 19.63
CA ALA A 229 2.45 -3.64 20.50
C ALA A 229 3.67 -4.18 19.73
N VAL A 230 3.48 -4.90 18.61
CA VAL A 230 4.62 -5.44 17.83
C VAL A 230 5.45 -4.34 17.16
N LEU A 231 4.80 -3.26 16.72
CA LEU A 231 5.48 -2.13 16.09
C LEU A 231 6.32 -1.37 17.12
N GLU A 232 5.78 -1.15 18.30
CA GLU A 232 6.47 -0.50 19.41
C GLU A 232 7.68 -1.29 19.91
N THR A 233 7.48 -2.59 20.16
CA THR A 233 8.46 -3.41 20.91
C THR A 233 9.58 -3.95 20.03
N ASP A 234 9.33 -4.09 18.72
CA ASP A 234 10.22 -4.79 17.82
C ASP A 234 10.43 -4.02 16.51
N LEU A 235 9.40 -3.91 15.68
CA LEU A 235 9.57 -3.54 14.27
C LEU A 235 9.99 -2.08 14.04
N LEU A 236 9.43 -1.15 14.83
CA LEU A 236 9.66 0.29 14.72
C LEU A 236 10.23 0.91 16.01
N LYS A 237 10.72 0.09 16.94
CA LYS A 237 11.13 0.49 18.31
C LYS A 237 12.05 1.71 18.42
N ASP A 238 12.91 1.91 17.42
CA ASP A 238 13.91 2.98 17.39
C ASP A 238 13.36 4.27 16.78
N VAL A 239 12.24 4.20 16.05
CA VAL A 239 11.55 5.35 15.43
C VAL A 239 10.12 5.54 15.99
N TRP A 240 9.78 4.89 17.09
CA TRP A 240 8.43 4.90 17.70
C TRP A 240 8.14 6.16 18.55
N GLY A 241 8.73 7.29 18.20
CA GLY A 241 8.54 8.57 18.88
C GLY A 241 7.41 9.42 18.30
N ASP A 242 6.99 10.42 19.08
CA ASP A 242 6.16 11.52 18.58
C ASP A 242 7.06 12.67 18.09
N ASN A 243 6.47 13.75 17.55
CA ASN A 243 7.23 14.92 17.08
C ASN A 243 8.09 15.60 18.17
N ASN A 244 7.84 15.32 19.45
CA ASN A 244 8.56 15.86 20.61
C ASN A 244 9.53 14.86 21.25
N ASP A 245 9.63 13.64 20.72
CA ASP A 245 10.50 12.57 21.22
C ASP A 245 11.82 12.57 20.44
N ASP A 246 12.87 11.94 20.98
CA ASP A 246 14.15 11.75 20.28
C ASP A 246 14.06 10.66 19.21
N LYS A 247 13.09 9.72 19.35
CA LYS A 247 12.86 8.60 18.43
C LYS A 247 12.09 9.00 17.15
N LYS A 248 12.64 9.93 16.38
CA LYS A 248 12.04 10.40 15.11
C LYS A 248 12.56 9.60 13.92
N ARG A 249 11.92 9.80 12.77
CA ARG A 249 12.32 9.23 11.47
C ARG A 249 12.41 10.32 10.39
N PRO A 250 13.24 10.15 9.35
CA PRO A 250 13.29 11.06 8.21
C PRO A 250 11.95 11.07 7.46
N ASP A 251 11.58 12.19 6.85
CA ASP A 251 10.38 12.29 6.02
C ASP A 251 10.68 12.01 4.54
N LEU A 252 10.41 10.79 4.09
CA LEU A 252 10.77 10.33 2.75
C LEU A 252 9.87 10.88 1.62
N LEU A 253 8.70 11.44 1.97
CA LEU A 253 7.68 11.85 0.99
C LEU A 253 7.64 13.36 0.76
N ARG A 254 8.36 14.13 1.56
CA ARG A 254 8.51 15.58 1.41
C ARG A 254 9.97 15.91 1.15
N ASP A 255 10.21 16.94 0.36
CA ASP A 255 11.56 17.42 0.05
C ASP A 255 12.09 18.27 1.22
N THR A 256 12.46 17.61 2.32
CA THR A 256 12.87 18.25 3.56
C THR A 256 13.77 17.33 4.38
N ASP A 257 14.76 17.91 5.06
CA ASP A 257 15.60 17.19 6.03
C ASP A 257 14.94 17.08 7.42
N ALA A 258 13.61 17.19 7.46
CA ALA A 258 12.87 17.22 8.72
C ALA A 258 12.69 15.81 9.27
N LEU A 259 12.91 15.67 10.58
CA LEU A 259 12.57 14.47 11.31
C LEU A 259 11.15 14.58 11.89
N ILE A 260 10.35 13.55 11.68
CA ILE A 260 8.95 13.47 12.10
C ILE A 260 8.72 12.29 13.05
N GLY A 261 7.67 12.34 13.86
CA GLY A 261 7.21 11.19 14.63
C GLY A 261 6.63 10.09 13.74
N CYS A 262 6.47 8.88 14.30
CA CYS A 262 5.90 7.74 13.59
C CYS A 262 4.42 7.98 13.26
N ARG A 263 4.09 7.93 11.96
CA ARG A 263 2.73 8.17 11.47
C ARG A 263 1.79 7.04 11.88
N SER A 264 2.24 5.79 11.75
CA SER A 264 1.46 4.60 12.11
C SER A 264 1.11 4.57 13.59
N LYS A 265 2.03 4.99 14.48
CA LYS A 265 1.77 5.11 15.93
C LYS A 265 0.60 6.05 16.21
N LYS A 266 0.68 7.28 15.69
CA LYS A 266 -0.37 8.29 15.86
C LYS A 266 -1.72 7.80 15.32
N LYS A 267 -1.73 7.21 14.12
CA LYS A 267 -2.96 6.73 13.48
C LYS A 267 -3.56 5.54 14.23
N LEU A 268 -2.77 4.55 14.65
CA LEU A 268 -3.26 3.40 15.43
C LEU A 268 -3.88 3.83 16.76
N LEU A 269 -3.24 4.75 17.50
CA LEU A 269 -3.80 5.31 18.74
C LEU A 269 -5.15 5.96 18.50
N TRP A 270 -5.25 6.75 17.44
CA TRP A 270 -6.49 7.42 17.06
C TRP A 270 -7.59 6.40 16.71
N MET A 271 -7.27 5.38 15.91
CA MET A 271 -8.22 4.32 15.54
C MET A 271 -8.70 3.52 16.76
N MET A 272 -7.81 3.21 17.70
CA MET A 272 -8.16 2.50 18.95
C MET A 272 -9.08 3.34 19.85
N LYS A 273 -8.79 4.64 19.98
CA LYS A 273 -9.64 5.58 20.74
C LYS A 273 -11.06 5.66 20.15
N ARG A 274 -11.17 5.72 18.82
CA ARG A 274 -12.46 5.69 18.11
C ARG A 274 -13.20 4.39 18.28
N LEU A 275 -12.52 3.24 18.13
CA LEU A 275 -13.13 1.93 18.31
C LEU A 275 -13.78 1.83 19.69
N LYS A 276 -13.14 2.36 20.72
CA LYS A 276 -13.73 2.40 22.06
C LYS A 276 -14.90 3.38 22.17
N ALA A 277 -14.76 4.61 21.66
CA ALA A 277 -15.77 5.64 21.82
C ALA A 277 -17.06 5.31 21.03
N ASN A 278 -16.89 4.83 19.79
CA ASN A 278 -17.96 4.69 18.82
C ASN A 278 -18.35 3.24 18.55
N HIS A 279 -17.65 2.26 19.16
CA HIS A 279 -17.78 0.82 18.87
C HIS A 279 -17.45 0.45 17.41
N PHE A 280 -16.88 1.40 16.67
CA PHE A 280 -16.49 1.28 15.27
C PHE A 280 -15.31 2.21 15.01
N THR A 281 -14.43 1.81 14.10
CA THR A 281 -13.33 2.65 13.63
C THR A 281 -13.05 2.41 12.16
N ASP A 282 -12.49 3.42 11.51
CA ASP A 282 -12.04 3.40 10.13
C ASP A 282 -10.76 4.23 10.07
N PHE A 283 -9.88 3.93 9.12
CA PHE A 283 -8.64 4.67 8.90
C PHE A 283 -8.90 6.10 8.42
N TRP A 284 -9.95 6.28 7.62
CA TRP A 284 -10.21 7.50 6.85
C TRP A 284 -10.98 8.58 7.60
N VAL A 285 -11.99 8.17 8.37
CA VAL A 285 -12.95 9.06 9.02
C VAL A 285 -12.87 8.89 10.50
#